data_AF-A0AAW6CUU6-F1
#
_entry.id   AF-A0AAW6CUU6-F1
#
_cell.length_a   1.000
_cell.length_b   1.000
_cell.length_c   1.000
_cell.angle_alpha   90.00
_cell.angle_beta   90.00
_cell.angle_gamma   90.00
#
_symmetry.space_group_name_H-M   'P 1'
#
loop_
_entity.id
_entity.type
_entity.pdbx_description
1 polymer ?
#
loop_
_entity_poly.entity_id
_entity_poly.type
_entity_poly.pdbx_seq_one_letter_code
_entity_poly.pdbx_strand_id
1 'polypeptide(L)'
;MQGAAKRFGELGYDTVLISQYGGCSETCEPYQGKVYIDDVFTIWNGERSGDFGKSNYCDKWFMLLSVAIRGGLFHPNCRHTMGQYIEGLTKIPQPIPAEKIREQRALEEK
;
A
#
# COMPACT_ATOMS: atom_id res chain seq x y z
N MET A 1 -8.44 3.77 12.09
CA MET A 1 -7.75 2.80 11.21
C MET A 1 -6.99 1.71 12.00
N GLN A 2 -6.34 2.05 13.12
CA GLN A 2 -5.53 1.10 13.92
C GLN A 2 -6.28 -0.17 14.40
N GLY A 3 -7.58 -0.09 14.70
CA GLY A 3 -8.33 -1.24 15.21
C GLY A 3 -8.60 -2.36 14.20
N ALA A 4 -8.67 -2.04 12.89
CA ALA A 4 -8.92 -3.04 11.86
C ALA A 4 -7.64 -3.82 11.52
N ALA A 5 -6.52 -3.12 11.32
CA ALA A 5 -5.21 -3.74 11.05
C ALA A 5 -4.79 -4.71 12.17
N LYS A 6 -5.00 -4.33 13.44
CA LYS A 6 -4.71 -5.20 14.58
C LYS A 6 -5.48 -6.52 14.53
N ARG A 7 -6.78 -6.48 14.20
CA ARG A 7 -7.62 -7.69 14.09
C ARG A 7 -7.16 -8.60 12.96
N PHE A 8 -6.72 -8.04 11.83
CA PHE A 8 -6.23 -8.87 10.71
C PHE A 8 -4.86 -9.48 11.00
N GLY A 9 -3.98 -8.76 11.70
CA GLY A 9 -2.74 -9.32 12.22
C GLY A 9 -2.99 -10.49 13.18
N GLU A 10 -3.98 -10.38 14.06
CA GLU A 10 -4.43 -11.49 14.94
C GLU A 10 -4.97 -12.70 14.15
N LEU A 11 -5.52 -12.47 12.94
CA LEU A 11 -5.96 -13.53 12.02
C LEU A 11 -4.83 -14.07 11.12
N GLY A 12 -3.60 -13.59 11.30
CA GLY A 12 -2.42 -14.03 10.54
C GLY A 12 -2.22 -13.34 9.19
N TYR A 13 -3.03 -12.33 8.86
CA TYR A 13 -2.83 -11.56 7.63
C TYR A 13 -1.85 -10.42 7.85
N ASP A 14 -0.87 -10.32 6.96
CA ASP A 14 0.24 -9.37 7.05
C ASP A 14 0.40 -8.52 5.80
N THR A 15 -0.58 -8.51 4.89
CA THR A 15 -0.51 -7.75 3.63
C THR A 15 -1.60 -6.70 3.51
N VAL A 16 -1.26 -5.50 3.03
CA VAL A 16 -2.21 -4.42 2.77
C VAL A 16 -2.15 -3.95 1.32
N LEU A 17 -3.29 -3.53 0.78
CA LEU A 17 -3.42 -2.87 -0.51
C LEU A 17 -3.60 -1.37 -0.29
N ILE A 18 -2.77 -0.57 -0.95
CA ILE A 18 -2.93 0.88 -0.99
C ILE A 18 -3.89 1.24 -2.12
N SER A 19 -4.83 2.14 -1.85
CA SER A 19 -5.78 2.62 -2.85
C SER A 19 -5.10 3.30 -4.04
N GLN A 20 -5.87 3.61 -5.08
CA GLN A 20 -5.39 4.25 -6.30
C GLN A 20 -6.37 5.33 -6.75
N TYR A 21 -5.88 6.49 -7.18
CA TYR A 21 -6.70 7.58 -7.71
C TYR A 21 -5.90 8.52 -8.64
N GLY A 22 -6.62 9.26 -9.50
CA GLY A 22 -6.01 10.10 -10.55
C GLY A 22 -5.21 11.29 -10.02
N GLY A 23 -5.70 12.04 -9.03
CA GLY A 23 -5.02 13.24 -8.50
C GLY A 23 -3.90 12.96 -7.50
N CYS A 24 -3.23 11.80 -7.60
CA CYS A 24 -2.21 11.38 -6.66
C CYS A 24 -0.98 12.32 -6.73
N SER A 25 -0.37 12.65 -5.57
CA SER A 25 0.86 13.44 -5.53
C SER A 25 2.05 12.70 -6.12
N GLU A 26 3.07 13.41 -6.59
CA GLU A 26 4.28 12.80 -7.16
C GLU A 26 4.99 11.86 -6.19
N THR A 27 4.98 12.19 -4.90
CA THR A 27 5.63 11.36 -3.87
C THR A 27 4.84 10.10 -3.54
N CYS A 28 3.51 10.12 -3.68
CA CYS A 28 2.68 8.92 -3.47
C CYS A 28 2.50 8.08 -4.73
N GLU A 29 2.61 8.66 -5.92
CA GLU A 29 2.31 8.01 -7.19
C GLU A 29 3.03 6.68 -7.39
N PRO A 30 4.32 6.53 -7.01
CA PRO A 30 5.01 5.25 -7.11
C PRO A 30 4.42 4.14 -6.23
N TYR A 31 3.59 4.47 -5.23
CA TYR A 31 3.17 3.54 -4.19
C TYR A 31 1.68 3.15 -4.23
N GLN A 32 0.87 3.85 -5.02
CA GLN A 32 -0.56 3.58 -5.11
C GLN A 32 -0.89 2.28 -5.86
N GLY A 33 -2.03 1.66 -5.55
CA GLY A 33 -2.51 0.46 -6.24
C GLY A 33 -1.66 -0.80 -6.02
N LYS A 34 -0.78 -0.80 -5.01
CA LYS A 34 0.20 -1.87 -4.74
C LYS A 34 -0.06 -2.54 -3.40
N VAL A 35 0.37 -3.80 -3.33
CA VAL A 35 0.34 -4.62 -2.13
C VAL A 35 1.68 -4.52 -1.40
N TYR A 36 1.61 -4.43 -0.07
CA TYR A 36 2.77 -4.34 0.82
C TYR A 36 2.64 -5.32 1.97
N ILE A 37 3.77 -5.72 2.55
CA ILE A 37 3.81 -6.28 3.90
C ILE A 37 3.53 -5.15 4.90
N ASP A 38 2.56 -5.32 5.80
CA ASP A 38 2.26 -4.35 6.87
C ASP A 38 3.24 -4.52 8.05
N ASP A 39 4.50 -4.17 7.83
CA ASP A 39 5.56 -4.17 8.83
C ASP A 39 5.52 -2.94 9.76
N VAL A 40 4.45 -2.15 9.72
CA VAL A 40 4.31 -0.88 10.44
C VAL A 40 3.20 -0.93 11.47
N PHE A 41 2.02 -1.43 11.10
CA PHE A 41 0.84 -1.43 11.96
C PHE A 41 0.50 -2.81 12.53
N THR A 42 1.21 -3.85 12.09
CA THR A 42 1.11 -5.21 12.64
C THR A 42 2.47 -5.69 13.14
N ILE A 43 2.47 -6.68 14.04
CA ILE A 43 3.70 -7.40 14.41
C ILE A 43 3.97 -8.39 13.29
N TRP A 44 4.92 -8.06 12.42
CA TRP A 44 5.38 -8.93 11.34
C TRP A 44 6.81 -9.41 11.60
N ASN A 45 7.01 -10.73 11.51
CA ASN A 45 8.29 -11.40 11.76
C ASN A 45 8.68 -12.37 10.61
N GLY A 46 8.25 -12.06 9.38
CA GLY A 46 8.52 -12.88 8.21
C GLY A 46 9.93 -12.74 7.63
N GLU A 47 10.22 -13.54 6.61
CA GLU A 47 11.49 -13.48 5.89
C GLU A 47 11.65 -12.12 5.21
N ARG A 48 12.86 -11.55 5.27
CA ARG A 48 13.18 -10.25 4.67
C ARG A 48 14.39 -10.35 3.73
N SER A 49 14.29 -9.65 2.61
CA SER A 49 15.38 -9.45 1.65
C SER A 49 15.35 -8.01 1.16
N GLY A 50 16.27 -7.19 1.70
CA GLY A 50 16.32 -5.75 1.42
C GLY A 50 15.02 -5.03 1.79
N ASP A 51 14.39 -4.42 0.79
CA ASP A 51 13.14 -3.65 0.89
C ASP A 51 11.87 -4.53 0.73
N PHE A 52 12.04 -5.84 0.62
CA PHE A 52 10.96 -6.80 0.44
C PHE A 52 10.86 -7.77 1.62
N GLY A 53 9.63 -8.20 1.90
CA GLY A 53 9.32 -9.25 2.85
C GLY A 53 8.44 -10.33 2.23
N LYS A 54 8.55 -11.55 2.75
CA LYS A 54 7.69 -12.67 2.39
C LYS A 54 6.50 -12.72 3.34
N SER A 55 5.29 -12.74 2.79
CA SER A 55 4.06 -12.90 3.58
C SER A 55 4.05 -14.26 4.26
N ASN A 56 3.71 -14.26 5.54
CA ASN A 56 3.62 -15.44 6.39
C ASN A 56 2.42 -16.34 6.05
N TYR A 57 1.38 -15.81 5.38
CA TYR A 57 0.17 -16.59 5.08
C TYR A 57 0.06 -17.05 3.63
N CYS A 58 0.64 -16.34 2.67
CA CYS A 58 0.53 -16.68 1.24
C CYS A 58 1.87 -16.93 0.53
N ASP A 59 3.00 -16.89 1.26
CA ASP A 59 4.35 -17.17 0.76
C ASP A 59 4.82 -16.26 -0.40
N LYS A 60 4.11 -15.17 -0.68
CA LYS A 60 4.47 -14.19 -1.73
C LYS A 60 5.33 -13.06 -1.18
N TRP A 61 6.18 -12.52 -2.04
CA TRP A 61 7.05 -11.39 -1.73
C TRP A 61 6.39 -10.06 -2.09
N PHE A 62 6.40 -9.13 -1.13
CA PHE A 62 5.90 -7.77 -1.33
C PHE A 62 6.89 -6.76 -0.75
N MET A 63 6.85 -5.52 -1.25
CA MET A 63 7.63 -4.44 -0.66
C MET A 63 7.13 -4.20 0.78
N LEU A 64 8.01 -3.80 1.67
CA LEU A 64 7.64 -3.41 3.03
C LEU A 64 6.89 -2.07 3.03
N LEU A 65 5.78 -1.99 3.76
CA LEU A 65 5.02 -0.75 3.89
C LEU A 65 5.88 0.39 4.46
N SER A 66 6.78 0.06 5.40
CA SER A 66 7.71 1.04 5.96
C SER A 66 8.63 1.67 4.90
N VAL A 67 8.99 0.94 3.85
CA VAL A 67 9.79 1.46 2.72
C VAL A 67 8.96 2.47 1.92
N ALA A 68 7.71 2.12 1.59
CA ALA A 68 6.81 3.02 0.88
C ALA A 68 6.54 4.31 1.66
N ILE A 69 6.31 4.21 2.98
CA ILE A 69 6.11 5.37 3.86
C ILE A 69 7.36 6.26 3.89
N ARG A 70 8.57 5.69 4.05
CA ARG A 70 9.82 6.47 3.95
C ARG A 70 9.98 7.13 2.59
N GLY A 71 9.44 6.52 1.54
CA GLY A 71 9.45 7.03 0.17
C GLY A 71 8.42 8.13 -0.12
N GLY A 72 7.51 8.44 0.81
CA GLY A 72 6.55 9.54 0.67
C GLY A 72 5.07 9.13 0.64
N LEU A 73 4.77 7.83 0.76
CA LEU A 73 3.39 7.36 0.98
C LEU A 73 2.87 7.89 2.34
N PHE A 74 1.61 8.32 2.38
CA PHE A 74 0.95 8.90 3.57
C PHE A 74 1.57 10.23 4.07
N HIS A 75 2.08 11.08 3.16
CA HIS A 75 2.39 12.48 3.52
C HIS A 75 1.15 13.21 4.09
N PRO A 76 1.31 14.37 4.78
CA PRO A 76 0.22 15.04 5.51
C PRO A 76 -1.08 15.34 4.75
N ASN A 77 -1.02 15.49 3.41
CA ASN A 77 -2.17 15.76 2.54
C ASN A 77 -2.56 14.56 1.66
N CYS A 78 -2.06 13.37 1.99
CA CYS A 78 -2.32 12.16 1.24
C CYS A 78 -3.78 11.73 1.40
N ARG A 79 -4.45 11.40 0.29
CA ARG A 79 -5.83 10.87 0.28
C ARG A 79 -5.89 9.35 0.13
N HIS A 80 -4.75 8.66 0.16
CA HIS A 80 -4.75 7.21 0.10
C HIS A 80 -5.40 6.60 1.32
N THR A 81 -6.09 5.50 1.08
CA THR A 81 -6.58 4.60 2.11
C THR A 81 -5.80 3.30 2.02
N MET A 82 -5.74 2.60 3.15
CA MET A 82 -5.15 1.28 3.26
C MET A 82 -6.27 0.27 3.50
N GLY A 83 -6.29 -0.79 2.71
CA GLY A 83 -7.22 -1.90 2.87
C GLY A 83 -6.47 -3.22 3.07
N GLN A 84 -7.16 -4.21 3.63
CA GLN A 84 -6.60 -5.56 3.74
C GLN A 84 -6.43 -6.19 2.35
N TYR A 85 -5.26 -6.76 2.08
CA TYR A 85 -5.08 -7.64 0.93
C TYR A 85 -5.22 -9.09 1.39
N ILE A 86 -6.06 -9.85 0.70
CA ILE A 86 -6.23 -11.29 0.89
C ILE A 86 -6.01 -11.93 -0.49
N GLU A 87 -4.99 -12.76 -0.59
CA GLU A 87 -4.68 -13.51 -1.81
C GLU A 87 -5.91 -14.25 -2.35
N GLY A 88 -6.18 -14.12 -3.66
CA GLY A 88 -7.33 -14.74 -4.32
C GLY A 88 -8.68 -14.06 -4.09
N LEU A 89 -8.82 -13.18 -3.08
CA LEU A 89 -10.07 -12.48 -2.79
C LEU A 89 -10.01 -10.99 -3.15
N THR A 90 -8.94 -10.30 -2.79
CA THR A 90 -8.79 -8.86 -3.04
C THR A 90 -8.37 -8.62 -4.48
N LYS A 91 -9.11 -7.76 -5.20
CA LYS A 91 -8.77 -7.33 -6.56
C LYS A 91 -7.78 -6.18 -6.51
N ILE A 92 -6.62 -6.36 -7.14
CA ILE A 92 -5.64 -5.28 -7.35
C ILE A 92 -6.13 -4.43 -8.53
N PRO A 93 -6.21 -3.09 -8.39
CA PRO A 93 -6.64 -2.23 -9.49
C PRO A 93 -5.63 -2.25 -10.64
N GLN A 94 -6.12 -2.05 -11.86
CA GLN A 94 -5.22 -1.80 -12.99
C GLN A 94 -4.57 -0.41 -12.82
N PRO A 95 -3.27 -0.25 -13.10
CA PRO A 95 -2.61 1.05 -13.00
C PRO A 95 -3.30 2.12 -13.84
N ILE A 96 -3.51 3.30 -13.26
CA ILE A 96 -3.93 4.48 -14.05
C ILE A 96 -2.73 4.93 -14.87
N PRO A 97 -2.88 5.23 -16.17
CA PRO A 97 -1.82 5.80 -16.98
C PRO A 97 -1.26 7.09 -16.36
N ALA A 98 0.07 7.23 -16.31
CA ALA A 98 0.74 8.38 -15.68
C ALA A 98 0.29 9.73 -16.26
N GLU A 99 -0.02 9.78 -17.57
CA GLU A 99 -0.62 10.96 -18.19
C GLU A 99 -1.92 11.39 -17.50
N LYS A 100 -2.86 10.47 -17.32
CA LYS A 100 -4.15 10.76 -16.67
C LYS A 100 -3.99 11.18 -15.22
N ILE A 101 -2.97 10.65 -14.53
CA ILE A 101 -2.65 11.06 -13.16
C ILE A 101 -2.21 12.53 -13.16
N ARG A 102 -1.29 12.89 -14.06
CA ARG A 102 -0.79 14.27 -14.20
C ARG A 102 -1.88 15.26 -14.61
N GLU A 103 -2.74 14.89 -15.55
CA GLU A 103 -3.88 15.72 -15.96
C GLU A 103 -4.81 16.02 -14.79
N GLN A 104 -5.19 14.98 -14.04
CA GLN A 104 -6.08 15.13 -12.89
C GLN A 104 -5.42 15.98 -11.77
N ARG A 105 -4.13 15.78 -11.51
CA ARG A 105 -3.37 16.60 -10.54
C ARG A 105 -3.41 18.09 -10.93
N ALA A 106 -3.14 18.40 -12.20
CA ALA A 106 -3.16 19.78 -12.70
C ALA A 106 -4.57 20.42 -12.69
N LEU A 107 -5.64 19.62 -12.72
CA LEU A 107 -7.01 20.11 -12.56
C LEU A 107 -7.35 20.42 -11.09
N GLU A 108 -6.83 19.65 -10.14
CA GLU A 108 -7.09 19.85 -8.70
C GLU A 108 -6.29 21.01 -8.09
N GLU A 109 -5.22 21.45 -8.77
CA GLU A 109 -4.38 22.58 -8.37
C GLU A 109 -4.88 23.95 -8.90
N LYS A 110 -5.92 23.95 -9.73
CA LYS A 110 -6.58 25.16 -10.25
C LYS A 110 -7.75 25.60 -9.37
#